data_AF-A0A2I1GNH9-F1
#
_entry.id   AF-A0A2I1GNH9-F1
#
_cell.length_a   1.000
_cell.length_b   1.000
_cell.length_c   1.000
_cell.angle_alpha   90.00
_cell.angle_beta   90.00
_cell.angle_gamma   90.00
#
_symmetry.space_group_name_H-M   'P 1'
#
loop_
_entity.id
_entity.type
_entity.pdbx_description
1 polymer ?
#
loop_
_entity_poly.entity_id
_entity_poly.type
_entity_poly.pdbx_seq_one_letter_code
_entity_poly.pdbx_strand_id
1 'polypeptide(L)'
;MYQTIILGSILLVSFYIFYILKRVFKPKFNMPPLVRYKIPIIGHTYSYTFNSEEFLKQCKKEYGDIFSIYVWGQVRTIVGKEYSQEILSRDDAFNFGKAFFEIIPYDLLLKHIDMGLVNMPKLLKDHIFCKLNFYSERMQKCLHSATQKYIDINVHDDPKVFNNMYPLINKIISTPVANIFIGEEESKYDEVVTTFAEFTNDLSTLIKIPPFLNFFYPGLLNRILVSSGLYNPAIKHRNVLIKHIKNQVCKRLKGKAKYGDSWKRPDDLLQDIIEQENIDLNNVNYPSLADINVPASKIGKNFMLFGGGKHACPGRHFAINEIKFFMHNIILKYNICTESGKIEGRKMYGPTAYPSSGVVIIEKRRAN
;
A
#
# COMPACT_ATOMS: atom_id res chain seq x y z
N MET A 1 -16.60 46.02 -18.92
CA MET A 1 -15.64 44.88 -18.87
C MET A 1 -15.85 43.96 -17.67
N TYR A 2 -15.97 44.49 -16.44
CA TYR A 2 -16.23 43.65 -15.26
C TYR A 2 -17.60 42.96 -15.27
N GLN A 3 -18.67 43.67 -15.64
CA GLN A 3 -20.03 43.09 -15.71
C GLN A 3 -20.14 41.97 -16.75
N THR A 4 -19.47 42.09 -17.90
CA THR A 4 -19.45 41.05 -18.94
C THR A 4 -18.65 39.82 -18.50
N ILE A 5 -17.55 39.99 -17.75
CA ILE A 5 -16.78 38.88 -17.16
C ILE A 5 -17.62 38.15 -16.10
N ILE A 6 -18.31 38.90 -15.22
CA ILE A 6 -19.17 38.32 -14.18
C ILE A 6 -20.33 37.54 -14.82
N LEU A 7 -21.04 38.12 -15.80
CA LEU A 7 -22.13 37.42 -16.51
C LEU A 7 -21.64 36.17 -17.25
N GLY A 8 -20.50 36.25 -17.93
CA GLY A 8 -19.88 35.09 -18.58
C GLY A 8 -19.54 33.98 -17.59
N SER A 9 -19.05 34.35 -16.40
CA SER A 9 -18.71 33.38 -15.35
C SER A 9 -19.95 32.70 -14.78
N ILE A 10 -21.03 33.44 -14.54
CA ILE A 10 -22.31 32.90 -14.06
C ILE A 10 -22.95 31.97 -15.10
N LEU A 11 -22.92 32.33 -16.39
CA LEU A 11 -23.43 31.49 -17.46
C LEU A 11 -22.64 30.18 -17.62
N LEU A 12 -21.31 30.24 -17.50
CA LEU A 12 -20.47 29.04 -17.52
C LEU A 12 -20.76 28.14 -16.31
N VAL A 13 -20.87 28.70 -15.11
CA VAL A 13 -21.19 27.94 -13.89
C VAL A 13 -22.59 27.31 -13.96
N SER A 14 -23.59 28.05 -14.44
CA SER A 14 -24.97 27.55 -14.55
C SER A 14 -25.14 26.50 -15.65
N PHE A 15 -24.53 26.70 -16.82
CA PHE A 15 -24.48 25.68 -17.88
C PHE A 15 -23.74 24.43 -17.42
N TYR A 16 -22.66 24.61 -16.65
CA TYR A 16 -21.89 23.53 -16.06
C TYR A 16 -22.69 22.76 -15.00
N ILE A 17 -23.38 23.44 -14.08
CA ILE A 17 -24.29 22.83 -13.10
C ILE A 17 -25.37 22.03 -13.84
N PHE A 18 -25.97 22.59 -14.89
CA PHE A 18 -26.95 21.91 -15.72
C PHE A 18 -26.37 20.66 -16.41
N TYR A 19 -25.14 20.73 -16.93
CA TYR A 19 -24.43 19.58 -17.50
C TYR A 19 -24.16 18.49 -16.47
N ILE A 20 -23.72 18.85 -15.24
CA ILE A 20 -23.56 17.91 -14.12
C ILE A 20 -24.90 17.24 -13.83
N LEU A 21 -25.96 18.03 -13.64
CA LEU A 21 -27.30 17.51 -13.34
C LEU A 21 -27.77 16.55 -14.43
N LYS A 22 -27.63 16.88 -15.72
CA LYS A 22 -27.96 15.95 -16.81
C LYS A 22 -27.15 14.66 -16.78
N ARG A 23 -25.86 14.73 -16.45
CA ARG A 23 -24.98 13.54 -16.40
C ARG A 23 -25.33 12.64 -15.21
N VAL A 24 -25.73 13.24 -14.10
CA VAL A 24 -26.09 12.54 -12.88
C VAL A 24 -27.52 11.98 -12.92
N PHE A 25 -28.44 12.67 -13.60
CA PHE A 25 -29.86 12.30 -13.69
C PHE A 25 -30.26 11.54 -14.96
N LYS A 26 -29.33 11.14 -15.84
CA LYS A 26 -29.68 10.24 -16.96
C LYS A 26 -29.93 8.83 -16.40
N PRO A 27 -31.18 8.35 -16.33
CA PRO A 27 -31.44 7.00 -15.87
C PRO A 27 -31.06 6.06 -17.01
N LYS A 28 -30.05 5.22 -16.79
CA LYS A 28 -29.88 4.03 -17.65
C LYS A 28 -30.69 2.90 -17.02
N PHE A 29 -31.48 2.21 -17.85
CA PHE A 29 -32.15 0.98 -17.46
C PHE A 29 -31.11 -0.02 -16.92
N ASN A 30 -31.46 -0.77 -15.87
CA ASN A 30 -30.64 -1.78 -15.19
C ASN A 30 -29.41 -1.29 -14.38
N MET A 31 -29.39 -0.02 -13.94
CA MET A 31 -28.36 0.43 -12.99
C MET A 31 -28.71 0.07 -11.54
N PRO A 32 -27.71 -0.21 -10.67
CA PRO A 32 -27.93 -0.32 -9.23
C PRO A 32 -28.55 0.97 -8.67
N PRO A 33 -29.41 0.87 -7.64
CA PRO A 33 -30.08 2.03 -7.07
C PRO A 33 -29.07 3.06 -6.57
N LEU A 34 -29.25 4.32 -6.95
CA LEU A 34 -28.45 5.43 -6.44
C LEU A 34 -29.03 5.90 -5.10
N VAL A 35 -28.23 5.84 -4.05
CA VAL A 35 -28.59 6.35 -2.72
C VAL A 35 -28.91 7.84 -2.82
N ARG A 36 -30.02 8.27 -2.20
CA ARG A 36 -30.48 9.66 -2.25
C ARG A 36 -29.53 10.58 -1.48
N TYR A 37 -29.14 11.70 -2.10
CA TYR A 37 -28.36 12.76 -1.46
C TYR A 37 -28.97 14.14 -1.73
N LYS A 38 -28.73 15.08 -0.81
CA LYS A 38 -29.35 16.42 -0.84
C LYS A 38 -28.49 17.48 -1.56
N ILE A 39 -27.17 17.37 -1.50
CA ILE A 39 -26.25 18.39 -2.00
C ILE A 39 -25.63 17.92 -3.33
N PRO A 40 -26.02 18.50 -4.48
CA PRO A 40 -25.37 18.23 -5.76
C PRO A 40 -23.85 18.46 -5.66
N ILE A 41 -23.05 17.71 -6.42
CA ILE A 41 -21.56 17.79 -6.46
C ILE A 41 -20.85 17.21 -5.24
N ILE A 42 -21.39 17.35 -4.02
CA ILE A 42 -20.80 16.72 -2.82
C ILE A 42 -21.32 15.29 -2.65
N GLY A 43 -22.63 15.08 -2.83
CA GLY A 43 -23.28 13.80 -2.61
C GLY A 43 -23.02 13.26 -1.19
N HIS A 44 -22.51 12.03 -1.12
CA HIS A 44 -22.23 11.28 0.11
C HIS A 44 -20.80 11.44 0.61
N THR A 45 -20.01 12.33 0.00
CA THR A 45 -18.57 12.44 0.25
C THR A 45 -18.23 12.57 1.74
N TYR A 46 -18.96 13.39 2.49
CA TYR A 46 -18.73 13.58 3.93
C TYR A 46 -18.99 12.29 4.72
N SER A 47 -20.20 11.71 4.59
CA SER A 47 -20.56 10.47 5.28
C SER A 47 -19.65 9.32 4.90
N TYR A 48 -19.29 9.20 3.63
CA TYR A 48 -18.37 8.19 3.14
C TYR A 48 -16.96 8.36 3.72
N THR A 49 -16.49 9.59 3.93
CA THR A 49 -15.13 9.88 4.40
C THR A 49 -15.00 9.74 5.92
N PHE A 50 -15.94 10.28 6.70
CA PHE A 50 -15.82 10.38 8.16
C PHE A 50 -16.70 9.38 8.92
N ASN A 51 -17.68 8.76 8.28
CA ASN A 51 -18.58 7.78 8.90
C ASN A 51 -18.88 6.58 7.97
N SER A 52 -17.84 6.13 7.24
CA SER A 52 -18.00 5.16 6.14
C SER A 52 -18.69 3.87 6.56
N GLU A 53 -18.29 3.31 7.72
CA GLU A 53 -18.78 2.01 8.16
C GLU A 53 -20.29 2.03 8.45
N GLU A 54 -20.75 2.99 9.24
CA GLU A 54 -22.17 3.11 9.57
C GLU A 54 -23.01 3.52 8.35
N PHE A 55 -22.49 4.46 7.56
CA PHE A 55 -23.13 4.89 6.33
C PHE A 55 -23.35 3.73 5.35
N LEU A 56 -22.33 2.89 5.11
CA LEU A 56 -22.45 1.75 4.21
C LEU A 56 -23.34 0.64 4.79
N LYS A 57 -23.35 0.43 6.12
CA LYS A 57 -24.29 -0.50 6.78
C LYS A 57 -25.74 -0.04 6.58
N GLN A 58 -26.02 1.25 6.76
CA GLN A 58 -27.36 1.81 6.53
C GLN A 58 -27.77 1.68 5.06
N CYS A 59 -26.88 2.03 4.12
CA CYS A 59 -27.17 1.89 2.69
C CYS A 59 -27.44 0.43 2.32
N LYS A 60 -26.66 -0.52 2.83
CA LYS A 60 -26.91 -1.94 2.59
C LYS A 60 -28.26 -2.39 3.13
N LYS A 61 -28.67 -1.90 4.31
CA LYS A 61 -29.98 -2.24 4.90
C LYS A 61 -31.15 -1.72 4.05
N GLU A 62 -31.02 -0.55 3.44
CA GLU A 62 -32.09 0.11 2.68
C GLU A 62 -32.11 -0.28 1.19
N TYR A 63 -30.95 -0.49 0.58
CA TYR A 63 -30.79 -0.68 -0.88
C TYR A 63 -30.30 -2.08 -1.27
N GLY A 64 -30.00 -2.95 -0.30
CA GLY A 64 -29.50 -4.30 -0.55
C GLY A 64 -27.98 -4.37 -0.79
N ASP A 65 -27.52 -5.47 -1.38
CA ASP A 65 -26.09 -5.75 -1.52
C ASP A 65 -25.38 -4.98 -2.63
N ILE A 66 -26.12 -4.39 -3.57
CA ILE A 66 -25.56 -3.63 -4.69
C ILE A 66 -26.28 -2.29 -4.77
N PHE A 67 -25.55 -1.21 -4.54
CA PHE A 67 -26.07 0.15 -4.60
C PHE A 67 -24.99 1.13 -5.05
N SER A 68 -25.41 2.27 -5.56
CA SER A 68 -24.51 3.33 -6.00
C SER A 68 -24.53 4.51 -5.06
N ILE A 69 -23.37 5.09 -4.78
CA ILE A 69 -23.21 6.33 -4.03
C ILE A 69 -22.51 7.36 -4.91
N TYR A 70 -22.93 8.61 -4.81
CA TYR A 70 -22.18 9.72 -5.36
C TYR A 70 -21.12 10.18 -4.36
N VAL A 71 -19.83 10.02 -4.67
CA VAL A 71 -18.72 10.49 -3.85
C VAL A 71 -17.66 11.11 -4.75
N TRP A 72 -17.04 12.21 -4.31
CA TRP A 72 -15.91 12.78 -5.02
C TRP A 72 -16.18 13.17 -6.49
N GLY A 73 -17.39 13.67 -6.76
CA GLY A 73 -17.79 14.07 -8.11
C GLY A 73 -18.17 12.90 -9.03
N GLN A 74 -18.21 11.67 -8.52
CA GLN A 74 -18.40 10.46 -9.31
C GLN A 74 -19.39 9.50 -8.66
N VAL A 75 -20.13 8.76 -9.49
CA VAL A 75 -20.95 7.64 -9.04
C VAL A 75 -20.04 6.43 -8.85
N ARG A 76 -20.07 5.84 -7.66
CA ARG A 76 -19.37 4.60 -7.31
C ARG A 76 -20.38 3.56 -6.87
N THR A 77 -20.31 2.38 -7.48
CA THR A 77 -21.14 1.24 -7.08
C THR A 77 -20.42 0.46 -5.99
N ILE A 78 -21.10 0.31 -4.86
CA ILE A 78 -20.71 -0.55 -3.75
C ILE A 78 -21.33 -1.92 -4.02
N VAL A 79 -20.53 -2.96 -3.87
CA VAL A 79 -20.94 -4.33 -4.14
C VAL A 79 -20.63 -5.20 -2.93
N GLY A 80 -21.60 -6.02 -2.55
CA GLY A 80 -21.49 -6.99 -1.47
C GLY A 80 -20.43 -8.06 -1.74
N LYS A 81 -20.00 -8.71 -0.65
CA LYS A 81 -18.85 -9.62 -0.65
C LYS A 81 -19.05 -10.83 -1.57
N GLU A 82 -20.28 -11.27 -1.76
CA GLU A 82 -20.66 -12.43 -2.57
C GLU A 82 -20.35 -12.28 -4.06
N TYR A 83 -20.27 -11.05 -4.57
CA TYR A 83 -19.93 -10.76 -5.99
C TYR A 83 -18.45 -10.43 -6.22
N SER A 84 -17.66 -10.35 -5.16
CA SER A 84 -16.24 -9.96 -5.22
C SER A 84 -15.39 -10.80 -6.19
N GLN A 85 -15.62 -12.11 -6.23
CA GLN A 85 -14.88 -13.03 -7.11
C GLN A 85 -15.20 -12.79 -8.58
N GLU A 86 -16.46 -12.48 -8.89
CA GLU A 86 -16.87 -12.12 -10.25
C GLU A 86 -16.20 -10.82 -10.69
N ILE A 87 -16.20 -9.80 -9.83
CA ILE A 87 -15.53 -8.52 -10.10
C ILE A 87 -14.03 -8.71 -10.32
N LEU A 88 -13.37 -9.46 -9.43
CA LEU A 88 -11.92 -9.67 -9.49
C LEU A 88 -11.45 -10.60 -10.62
N SER A 89 -12.37 -11.30 -11.29
CA SER A 89 -12.06 -12.16 -12.44
C SER A 89 -12.34 -11.51 -13.79
N ARG A 90 -13.19 -10.47 -13.83
CA ARG A 90 -13.65 -9.80 -15.06
C ARG A 90 -12.87 -8.53 -15.39
N ASP A 91 -11.58 -8.64 -15.67
CA ASP A 91 -10.74 -7.47 -16.03
C ASP A 91 -11.14 -6.79 -17.34
N ASP A 92 -11.85 -7.50 -18.20
CA ASP A 92 -12.48 -6.95 -19.40
C ASP A 92 -13.52 -5.87 -19.05
N ALA A 93 -14.15 -5.99 -17.88
CA ALA A 93 -15.14 -5.04 -17.37
C ALA A 93 -14.59 -4.15 -16.23
N PHE A 94 -13.72 -4.69 -15.37
CA PHE A 94 -13.20 -4.04 -14.16
C PHE A 94 -11.68 -3.92 -14.20
N ASN A 95 -11.16 -2.78 -14.67
CA ASN A 95 -9.73 -2.56 -14.81
C ASN A 95 -9.10 -1.98 -13.53
N PHE A 96 -8.50 -2.84 -12.70
CA PHE A 96 -7.81 -2.44 -11.47
C PHE A 96 -6.64 -1.47 -11.73
N GLY A 97 -5.79 -1.75 -12.72
CA GLY A 97 -4.62 -0.93 -13.03
C GLY A 97 -5.00 0.51 -13.40
N LYS A 98 -6.02 0.67 -14.24
CA LYS A 98 -6.59 1.98 -14.59
C LYS A 98 -7.09 2.72 -13.34
N ALA A 99 -7.91 2.06 -12.52
CA ALA A 99 -8.44 2.67 -11.30
C ALA A 99 -7.33 3.09 -10.32
N PHE A 100 -6.26 2.29 -10.22
CA PHE A 100 -5.09 2.59 -9.40
C PHE A 100 -4.31 3.80 -9.94
N PHE A 101 -4.04 3.84 -11.26
CA PHE A 101 -3.29 4.92 -11.91
C PHE A 101 -4.03 6.27 -11.99
N GLU A 102 -5.37 6.24 -11.90
CA GLU A 102 -6.17 7.45 -11.73
C GLU A 102 -6.00 8.06 -10.34
N ILE A 103 -5.72 7.27 -9.30
CA ILE A 103 -5.53 7.78 -7.94
C ILE A 103 -4.06 8.16 -7.72
N ILE A 104 -3.16 7.26 -8.09
CA ILE A 104 -1.72 7.41 -7.91
C ILE A 104 -1.09 7.50 -9.31
N PRO A 105 -0.53 8.65 -9.72
CA PRO A 105 0.07 8.82 -11.04
C PRO A 105 1.45 8.13 -11.10
N TYR A 106 1.44 6.81 -11.04
CA TYR A 106 2.62 5.94 -10.93
C TYR A 106 3.61 6.16 -12.08
N ASP A 107 3.09 6.37 -13.30
CA ASP A 107 3.84 6.74 -14.50
C ASP A 107 4.69 8.01 -14.29
N LEU A 108 4.19 8.97 -13.52
CA LEU A 108 4.90 10.21 -13.19
C LEU A 108 5.80 10.08 -11.96
N LEU A 109 5.46 9.21 -11.02
CA LEU A 109 6.26 8.97 -9.82
C LEU A 109 7.51 8.15 -10.14
N LEU A 110 7.42 7.22 -11.10
CA LEU A 110 8.46 6.23 -11.43
C LEU A 110 8.83 6.25 -12.91
N LYS A 111 9.02 7.45 -13.46
CA LYS A 111 9.34 7.72 -14.88
C LYS A 111 10.54 6.95 -15.47
N HIS A 112 11.40 6.39 -14.64
CA HIS A 112 12.63 5.71 -15.06
C HIS A 112 12.54 4.18 -14.94
N ILE A 113 11.41 3.64 -14.49
CA ILE A 113 11.17 2.19 -14.57
C ILE A 113 10.67 1.91 -15.97
N ASP A 114 11.48 1.23 -16.78
CA ASP A 114 11.00 0.67 -18.05
C ASP A 114 10.09 -0.52 -17.76
N MET A 115 8.78 -0.24 -17.72
CA MET A 115 7.72 -1.22 -17.49
C MET A 115 7.58 -2.24 -18.63
N GLY A 116 8.22 -2.02 -19.79
CA GLY A 116 8.28 -2.97 -20.90
C GLY A 116 9.39 -4.01 -20.75
N LEU A 117 10.51 -3.63 -20.10
CA LEU A 117 11.67 -4.52 -19.92
C LEU A 117 11.61 -5.37 -18.64
N VAL A 118 10.98 -4.87 -17.56
CA VAL A 118 11.00 -5.55 -16.26
C VAL A 118 9.59 -5.88 -15.78
N ASN A 119 9.23 -7.18 -15.79
CA ASN A 119 8.01 -7.66 -15.14
C ASN A 119 8.22 -7.75 -13.62
N MET A 120 8.08 -6.62 -12.92
CA MET A 120 8.28 -6.51 -11.47
C MET A 120 7.47 -7.51 -10.64
N PRO A 121 6.18 -7.80 -10.94
CA PRO A 121 5.45 -8.86 -10.25
C PRO A 121 6.10 -10.24 -10.38
N LYS A 122 6.58 -10.60 -11.59
CA LYS A 122 7.28 -11.86 -11.83
C LYS A 122 8.61 -11.89 -11.06
N LEU A 123 9.40 -10.82 -11.14
CA LEU A 123 10.67 -10.69 -10.42
C LEU A 123 10.50 -10.92 -8.91
N LEU A 124 9.57 -10.19 -8.28
CA LEU A 124 9.32 -10.31 -6.85
C LEU A 124 8.80 -11.71 -6.48
N LYS A 125 7.97 -12.31 -7.34
CA LYS A 125 7.51 -13.69 -7.15
C LYS A 125 8.69 -14.66 -7.15
N ASP A 126 9.49 -14.65 -8.21
CA ASP A 126 10.52 -15.65 -8.47
C ASP A 126 11.69 -15.52 -7.47
N HIS A 127 12.01 -14.30 -7.06
CA HIS A 127 13.20 -14.01 -6.25
C HIS A 127 12.93 -13.83 -4.76
N ILE A 128 11.70 -13.45 -4.37
CA ILE A 128 11.38 -13.22 -2.96
C ILE A 128 10.30 -14.20 -2.49
N PHE A 129 9.14 -14.15 -3.12
CA PHE A 129 7.94 -14.81 -2.57
C PHE A 129 7.95 -16.34 -2.74
N CYS A 130 8.66 -16.87 -3.73
CA CYS A 130 8.91 -18.31 -3.86
C CYS A 130 10.08 -18.79 -2.97
N LYS A 131 10.91 -17.88 -2.46
CA LYS A 131 12.10 -18.19 -1.63
C LYS A 131 11.90 -17.84 -0.15
N LEU A 132 10.66 -17.75 0.35
CA LEU A 132 10.39 -17.30 1.72
C LEU A 132 11.06 -18.14 2.81
N ASN A 133 11.18 -19.46 2.61
CA ASN A 133 11.86 -20.34 3.58
C ASN A 133 13.34 -19.96 3.72
N PHE A 134 13.99 -19.58 2.62
CA PHE A 134 15.37 -19.14 2.60
C PHE A 134 15.58 -17.84 3.40
N TYR A 135 14.63 -16.91 3.34
CA TYR A 135 14.72 -15.64 4.07
C TYR A 135 14.21 -15.71 5.52
N SER A 136 13.63 -16.83 5.96
CA SER A 136 12.90 -16.89 7.24
C SER A 136 13.80 -16.65 8.45
N GLU A 137 14.97 -17.29 8.52
CA GLU A 137 15.93 -17.08 9.62
C GLU A 137 16.44 -15.63 9.64
N ARG A 138 16.81 -15.10 8.47
CA ARG A 138 17.30 -13.73 8.31
C ARG A 138 16.23 -12.72 8.73
N MET A 139 14.99 -12.92 8.31
CA MET A 139 13.84 -12.10 8.68
C MET A 139 13.59 -12.13 10.19
N GLN A 140 13.65 -13.31 10.84
CA GLN A 140 13.53 -13.42 12.29
C GLN A 140 14.63 -12.65 13.02
N LYS A 141 15.90 -12.80 12.60
CA LYS A 141 17.04 -12.07 13.16
C LYS A 141 16.88 -10.55 13.01
N CYS A 142 16.47 -10.08 11.82
CA CYS A 142 16.22 -8.67 11.56
C CYS A 142 15.08 -8.12 12.43
N LEU A 143 13.95 -8.82 12.51
CA LEU A 143 12.83 -8.42 13.36
C LEU A 143 13.24 -8.38 14.83
N HIS A 144 13.98 -9.38 15.30
CA HIS A 144 14.46 -9.41 16.68
C HIS A 144 15.36 -8.22 17.00
N SER A 145 16.38 -7.98 16.16
CA SER A 145 17.31 -6.85 16.31
C SER A 145 16.59 -5.50 16.20
N ALA A 146 15.66 -5.34 15.26
CA ALA A 146 14.86 -4.12 15.13
C ALA A 146 13.96 -3.91 16.36
N THR A 147 13.33 -4.97 16.88
CA THR A 147 12.52 -4.88 18.10
C THR A 147 13.37 -4.41 19.27
N GLN A 148 14.56 -4.97 19.46
CA GLN A 148 15.49 -4.51 20.51
C GLN A 148 15.90 -3.05 20.28
N LYS A 149 16.27 -2.68 19.04
CA LYS A 149 16.67 -1.32 18.70
C LYS A 149 15.58 -0.29 19.02
N TYR A 150 14.32 -0.59 18.70
CA TYR A 150 13.24 0.40 18.76
C TYR A 150 12.40 0.33 20.05
N ILE A 151 12.27 -0.85 20.68
CA ILE A 151 11.52 -1.02 21.94
C ILE A 151 12.48 -1.01 23.15
N ASP A 152 13.67 -1.59 23.04
CA ASP A 152 14.63 -1.72 24.13
C ASP A 152 15.64 -0.56 24.25
N ILE A 153 15.32 0.63 23.71
CA ILE A 153 16.20 1.81 23.58
C ILE A 153 16.98 2.17 24.87
N ASN A 154 16.36 1.99 26.04
CA ASN A 154 17.01 2.16 27.34
C ASN A 154 17.00 0.82 28.10
N VAL A 155 18.15 0.45 28.67
CA VAL A 155 18.48 -0.85 29.27
C VAL A 155 17.67 -1.13 30.57
N HIS A 156 16.95 -0.15 31.09
CA HIS A 156 16.11 -0.29 32.29
C HIS A 156 14.86 -1.12 32.00
N ASP A 157 14.48 -1.97 32.97
CA ASP A 157 13.33 -2.88 32.91
C ASP A 157 11.99 -2.21 33.27
N ASP A 158 11.99 -0.87 33.40
CA ASP A 158 10.77 -0.13 33.70
C ASP A 158 9.76 -0.14 32.53
N PRO A 159 8.45 -0.07 32.80
CA PRO A 159 7.43 0.07 31.77
C PRO A 159 7.67 1.30 30.88
N LYS A 160 7.61 1.10 29.57
CA LYS A 160 7.84 2.14 28.56
C LYS A 160 6.54 2.62 27.95
N VAL A 161 6.37 3.94 27.90
CA VAL A 161 5.17 4.58 27.40
C VAL A 161 5.40 5.10 25.98
N PHE A 162 4.57 4.65 25.05
CA PHE A 162 4.61 5.05 23.64
C PHE A 162 3.30 5.76 23.26
N ASN A 163 3.41 7.05 22.94
CA ASN A 163 2.25 7.87 22.56
C ASN A 163 1.66 7.49 21.18
N ASN A 164 2.48 6.89 20.31
CA ASN A 164 2.03 6.40 19.01
C ASN A 164 2.96 5.28 18.52
N MET A 165 2.46 4.07 18.49
CA MET A 165 3.22 2.91 18.03
C MET A 165 3.41 2.86 16.50
N TYR A 166 2.60 3.59 15.73
CA TYR A 166 2.54 3.43 14.28
C TYR A 166 3.88 3.65 13.57
N PRO A 167 4.61 4.76 13.78
CA PRO A 167 5.91 4.97 13.12
C PRO A 167 6.95 3.93 13.54
N LEU A 168 6.92 3.51 14.80
CA LEU A 168 7.86 2.57 15.38
C LEU A 168 7.67 1.15 14.81
N ILE A 169 6.42 0.68 14.78
CA ILE A 169 6.08 -0.61 14.16
C ILE A 169 6.45 -0.61 12.68
N ASN A 170 6.17 0.47 11.95
CA ASN A 170 6.57 0.58 10.55
C ASN A 170 8.08 0.43 10.37
N LYS A 171 8.92 1.02 11.25
CA LYS A 171 10.38 0.84 11.19
C LYS A 171 10.80 -0.60 11.50
N ILE A 172 10.21 -1.24 12.52
CA ILE A 172 10.50 -2.64 12.88
C ILE A 172 10.21 -3.56 11.69
N ILE A 173 9.01 -3.47 11.13
CA ILE A 173 8.54 -4.29 10.02
C ILE A 173 9.30 -3.96 8.71
N SER A 174 9.69 -2.70 8.50
CA SER A 174 10.44 -2.33 7.28
C SER A 174 11.90 -2.75 7.31
N THR A 175 12.45 -3.08 8.48
CA THR A 175 13.85 -3.51 8.61
C THR A 175 14.16 -4.81 7.84
N PRO A 176 13.45 -5.93 8.05
CA PRO A 176 13.64 -7.14 7.23
C PRO A 176 13.36 -6.91 5.75
N VAL A 177 12.39 -6.06 5.40
CA VAL A 177 12.11 -5.70 3.99
C VAL A 177 13.32 -5.01 3.35
N ALA A 178 13.84 -3.95 3.97
CA ALA A 178 15.03 -3.24 3.48
C ALA A 178 16.23 -4.19 3.32
N ASN A 179 16.38 -5.09 4.29
CA ASN A 179 17.45 -6.09 4.34
C ASN A 179 17.36 -7.10 3.18
N ILE A 180 16.18 -7.63 2.88
CA ILE A 180 15.97 -8.58 1.77
C ILE A 180 16.08 -7.88 0.40
N PHE A 181 15.66 -6.61 0.32
CA PHE A 181 15.63 -5.89 -0.96
C PHE A 181 16.99 -5.31 -1.36
N ILE A 182 17.70 -4.66 -0.43
CA ILE A 182 18.94 -3.91 -0.74
C ILE A 182 20.19 -4.60 -0.18
N GLY A 183 20.00 -5.56 0.74
CA GLY A 183 21.09 -6.31 1.34
C GLY A 183 21.36 -5.91 2.79
N GLU A 184 22.15 -6.74 3.46
CA GLU A 184 22.36 -6.63 4.91
C GLU A 184 23.09 -5.36 5.31
N GLU A 185 24.14 -5.00 4.57
CA GLU A 185 24.97 -3.84 4.88
C GLU A 185 24.18 -2.53 4.82
N GLU A 186 23.43 -2.30 3.73
CA GLU A 186 22.73 -1.03 3.54
C GLU A 186 21.47 -0.92 4.41
N SER A 187 20.85 -2.04 4.76
CA SER A 187 19.70 -2.04 5.67
C SER A 187 20.03 -1.58 7.10
N LYS A 188 21.30 -1.44 7.45
CA LYS A 188 21.73 -0.92 8.75
C LYS A 188 21.57 0.61 8.86
N TYR A 189 21.53 1.32 7.73
CA TYR A 189 21.34 2.77 7.73
C TYR A 189 19.87 3.13 8.00
N ASP A 190 19.63 3.98 9.00
CA ASP A 190 18.26 4.36 9.39
C ASP A 190 17.52 5.09 8.27
N GLU A 191 18.22 5.85 7.42
CA GLU A 191 17.63 6.51 6.24
C GLU A 191 17.08 5.51 5.22
N VAL A 192 17.72 4.35 5.06
CA VAL A 192 17.24 3.27 4.18
C VAL A 192 15.99 2.63 4.79
N VAL A 193 16.02 2.23 6.07
CA VAL A 193 14.85 1.64 6.74
C VAL A 193 13.67 2.61 6.75
N THR A 194 13.93 3.90 7.02
CA THR A 194 12.92 4.96 7.00
C THR A 194 12.30 5.12 5.62
N THR A 195 13.09 4.95 4.55
CA THR A 195 12.56 4.96 3.17
C THR A 195 11.47 3.90 2.99
N PHE A 196 11.72 2.66 3.42
CA PHE A 196 10.72 1.60 3.34
C PHE A 196 9.52 1.83 4.28
N ALA A 197 9.77 2.35 5.48
CA ALA A 197 8.75 2.57 6.51
C ALA A 197 7.76 3.71 6.19
N GLU A 198 8.21 4.74 5.49
CA GLU A 198 7.44 5.96 5.25
C GLU A 198 6.90 6.06 3.83
N PHE A 199 7.46 5.34 2.84
CA PHE A 199 7.04 5.45 1.43
C PHE A 199 5.53 5.34 1.23
N THR A 200 4.89 4.31 1.81
CA THR A 200 3.45 4.11 1.70
C THR A 200 2.65 5.22 2.39
N ASN A 201 3.12 5.75 3.52
CA ASN A 201 2.46 6.84 4.22
C ASN A 201 2.52 8.14 3.41
N ASP A 202 3.67 8.44 2.84
CA ASP A 202 3.85 9.59 1.97
C ASP A 202 3.07 9.46 0.67
N LEU A 203 2.89 8.25 0.15
CA LEU A 203 2.04 8.00 -1.01
C LEU A 203 0.55 8.14 -0.66
N SER A 204 0.16 7.75 0.56
CA SER A 204 -1.24 7.80 1.03
C SER A 204 -1.79 9.22 1.11
N THR A 205 -0.94 10.24 1.22
CA THR A 205 -1.37 11.65 1.19
C THR A 205 -2.06 11.99 -0.13
N LEU A 206 -1.58 11.47 -1.27
CA LEU A 206 -2.20 11.66 -2.59
C LEU A 206 -3.61 11.07 -2.64
N ILE A 207 -3.86 9.99 -1.89
CA ILE A 207 -5.18 9.35 -1.78
C ILE A 207 -6.13 10.19 -0.91
N LYS A 208 -5.58 10.88 0.10
CA LYS A 208 -6.34 11.73 1.03
C LYS A 208 -6.72 13.09 0.44
N ILE A 209 -6.04 13.55 -0.61
CA ILE A 209 -6.38 14.80 -1.29
C ILE A 209 -7.80 14.66 -1.85
N PRO A 210 -8.76 15.49 -1.40
CA PRO A 210 -10.09 15.55 -1.97
C PRO A 210 -9.98 15.73 -3.48
N PRO A 211 -10.44 14.79 -4.30
CA PRO A 211 -10.28 14.90 -5.73
C PRO A 211 -11.40 15.77 -6.33
N PHE A 212 -11.54 17.01 -5.86
CA PHE A 212 -12.61 17.93 -6.28
C PHE A 212 -12.54 18.27 -7.79
N LEU A 213 -11.39 18.04 -8.44
CA LEU A 213 -11.21 18.15 -9.89
C LEU A 213 -11.52 16.86 -10.67
N ASN A 214 -11.89 15.75 -10.02
CA ASN A 214 -12.19 14.49 -10.71
C ASN A 214 -13.42 14.56 -11.62
N PHE A 215 -14.26 15.59 -11.46
CA PHE A 215 -15.35 15.84 -12.40
C PHE A 215 -14.82 16.17 -13.81
N PHE A 216 -13.69 16.89 -13.91
CA PHE A 216 -13.06 17.23 -15.19
C PHE A 216 -12.30 16.04 -15.77
N TYR A 217 -11.40 15.47 -14.98
CA TYR A 217 -10.61 14.31 -15.36
C TYR A 217 -10.15 13.56 -14.09
N PRO A 218 -10.41 12.24 -13.97
CA PRO A 218 -9.99 11.46 -12.80
C PRO A 218 -8.48 11.57 -12.56
N GLY A 219 -8.07 11.96 -11.36
CA GLY A 219 -6.66 12.07 -10.98
C GLY A 219 -5.95 13.33 -11.45
N LEU A 220 -6.66 14.28 -12.06
CA LEU A 220 -6.05 15.49 -12.64
C LEU A 220 -5.23 16.28 -11.62
N LEU A 221 -5.78 16.50 -10.42
CA LEU A 221 -5.11 17.25 -9.36
C LEU A 221 -3.78 16.59 -8.95
N ASN A 222 -3.81 15.28 -8.68
CA ASN A 222 -2.62 14.52 -8.31
C ASN A 222 -1.59 14.51 -9.43
N ARG A 223 -2.02 14.40 -10.69
CA ARG A 223 -1.13 14.51 -11.86
C ARG A 223 -0.46 15.87 -11.92
N ILE A 224 -1.22 16.97 -11.78
CA ILE A 224 -0.68 18.34 -11.78
C ILE A 224 0.34 18.51 -10.66
N LEU A 225 0.03 18.07 -9.45
CA LEU A 225 0.94 18.16 -8.29
C LEU A 225 2.26 17.44 -8.54
N VAL A 226 2.22 16.23 -9.09
CA VAL A 226 3.42 15.43 -9.37
C VAL A 226 4.18 15.96 -10.59
N SER A 227 3.48 16.36 -11.66
CA SER A 227 4.13 16.83 -12.90
C SER A 227 4.78 18.21 -12.75
N SER A 228 4.17 19.10 -11.96
CA SER A 228 4.73 20.43 -11.65
C SER A 228 5.89 20.38 -10.65
N GLY A 229 6.12 19.23 -9.99
CA GLY A 229 7.10 19.11 -8.92
C GLY A 229 6.62 19.69 -7.58
N LEU A 230 5.41 20.22 -7.49
CA LEU A 230 4.84 20.77 -6.25
C LEU A 230 4.75 19.71 -5.14
N TYR A 231 4.43 18.47 -5.50
CA TYR A 231 4.40 17.36 -4.56
C TYR A 231 4.67 16.03 -5.25
N ASN A 232 5.89 15.50 -5.07
CA ASN A 232 6.25 14.15 -5.50
C ASN A 232 6.91 13.40 -4.33
N PRO A 233 6.13 12.58 -3.59
CA PRO A 233 6.64 11.88 -2.40
C PRO A 233 7.72 10.85 -2.72
N ALA A 234 7.82 10.38 -3.97
CA ALA A 234 8.79 9.34 -4.35
C ALA A 234 10.22 9.88 -4.46
N ILE A 235 10.43 11.18 -4.70
CA ILE A 235 11.77 11.75 -4.95
C ILE A 235 12.68 11.58 -3.75
N LYS A 236 12.23 11.92 -2.53
CA LYS A 236 13.06 11.84 -1.32
C LYS A 236 13.55 10.41 -1.07
N HIS A 237 12.65 9.44 -1.23
CA HIS A 237 12.92 8.02 -1.07
C HIS A 237 13.88 7.52 -2.14
N ARG A 238 13.60 7.85 -3.41
CA ARG A 238 14.44 7.47 -4.55
C ARG A 238 15.88 7.97 -4.38
N ASN A 239 16.09 9.20 -3.93
CA ASN A 239 17.43 9.76 -3.77
C ASN A 239 18.27 9.00 -2.75
N VAL A 240 17.67 8.62 -1.61
CA VAL A 240 18.31 7.76 -0.61
C VAL A 240 18.63 6.40 -1.23
N LEU A 241 17.65 5.75 -1.87
CA LEU A 241 17.87 4.44 -2.47
C LEU A 241 18.98 4.45 -3.54
N ILE A 242 19.01 5.45 -4.43
CA ILE A 242 20.06 5.59 -5.45
C ILE A 242 21.44 5.71 -4.83
N LYS A 243 21.59 6.54 -3.79
CA LYS A 243 22.86 6.73 -3.06
C LYS A 243 23.41 5.39 -2.56
N HIS A 244 22.56 4.60 -1.88
CA HIS A 244 22.96 3.33 -1.28
C HIS A 244 23.12 2.19 -2.31
N ILE A 245 22.20 2.08 -3.27
CA ILE A 245 22.27 1.09 -4.35
C ILE A 245 23.54 1.30 -5.18
N LYS A 246 23.85 2.53 -5.58
CA LYS A 246 25.06 2.83 -6.36
C LYS A 246 26.34 2.39 -5.63
N ASN A 247 26.41 2.65 -4.33
CA ASN A 247 27.54 2.23 -3.50
C ASN A 247 27.68 0.69 -3.49
N GLN A 248 26.59 -0.03 -3.26
CA GLN A 248 26.58 -1.48 -3.23
C GLN A 248 26.93 -2.12 -4.56
N VAL A 249 26.32 -1.65 -5.66
CA VAL A 249 26.60 -2.16 -7.00
C VAL A 249 28.10 -2.02 -7.31
N CYS A 250 28.67 -0.83 -7.10
CA CYS A 250 30.10 -0.59 -7.29
C CYS A 250 30.98 -1.52 -6.45
N LYS A 251 30.64 -1.70 -5.16
CA LYS A 251 31.38 -2.57 -4.25
C LYS A 251 31.33 -4.04 -4.69
N ARG A 252 30.15 -4.53 -5.08
CA ARG A 252 29.91 -5.91 -5.51
C ARG A 252 30.63 -6.23 -6.82
N LEU A 253 30.56 -5.33 -7.81
CA LEU A 253 31.27 -5.49 -9.08
C LEU A 253 32.80 -5.52 -8.88
N LYS A 254 33.35 -4.62 -8.05
CA LYS A 254 34.78 -4.63 -7.69
C LYS A 254 35.17 -5.90 -6.93
N GLY A 255 34.32 -6.36 -6.01
CA GLY A 255 34.51 -7.60 -5.26
C GLY A 255 34.58 -8.81 -6.19
N LYS A 256 33.59 -8.96 -7.08
CA LYS A 256 33.54 -10.04 -8.07
C LYS A 256 34.76 -10.01 -9.00
N ALA A 257 35.16 -8.84 -9.48
CA ALA A 257 36.35 -8.69 -10.33
C ALA A 257 37.65 -9.03 -9.60
N LYS A 258 37.76 -8.71 -8.31
CA LYS A 258 38.97 -8.94 -7.51
C LYS A 258 39.11 -10.40 -7.04
N TYR A 259 38.01 -11.01 -6.63
CA TYR A 259 38.03 -12.29 -5.92
C TYR A 259 37.53 -13.47 -6.77
N GLY A 260 36.95 -13.24 -7.95
CA GLY A 260 36.46 -14.29 -8.84
C GLY A 260 35.55 -15.27 -8.10
N ASP A 261 35.86 -16.56 -8.20
CA ASP A 261 35.10 -17.66 -7.58
C ASP A 261 35.12 -17.64 -6.04
N SER A 262 36.11 -16.97 -5.43
CA SER A 262 36.17 -16.80 -3.97
C SER A 262 35.27 -15.68 -3.45
N TRP A 263 34.64 -14.90 -4.34
CA TRP A 263 33.71 -13.86 -3.95
C TRP A 263 32.39 -14.44 -3.46
N LYS A 264 32.04 -14.16 -2.19
CA LYS A 264 30.74 -14.56 -1.63
C LYS A 264 29.64 -13.66 -2.18
N ARG A 265 28.80 -14.25 -3.05
CA ARG A 265 27.61 -13.61 -3.61
C ARG A 265 26.61 -13.24 -2.50
N PRO A 266 26.14 -11.98 -2.41
CA PRO A 266 25.07 -11.60 -1.50
C PRO A 266 23.72 -12.21 -1.90
N ASP A 267 22.97 -12.73 -0.93
CA ASP A 267 21.65 -13.31 -1.18
C ASP A 267 20.53 -12.31 -0.92
N ASP A 268 20.35 -11.37 -1.84
CA ASP A 268 19.32 -10.32 -1.80
C ASP A 268 18.79 -9.98 -3.20
N LEU A 269 17.64 -9.30 -3.24
CA LEU A 269 17.01 -8.92 -4.51
C LEU A 269 17.92 -8.04 -5.38
N LEU A 270 18.69 -7.14 -4.75
CA LEU A 270 19.61 -6.27 -5.49
C LEU A 270 20.66 -7.11 -6.25
N GLN A 271 21.19 -8.18 -5.66
CA GLN A 271 22.12 -9.06 -6.36
C GLN A 271 21.45 -9.81 -7.50
N ASP A 272 20.22 -10.29 -7.28
CA ASP A 272 19.43 -10.96 -8.31
C ASP A 272 19.19 -10.05 -9.53
N ILE A 273 18.90 -8.77 -9.30
CA ILE A 273 18.73 -7.77 -10.37
C ILE A 273 20.05 -7.52 -11.13
N ILE A 274 21.16 -7.33 -10.41
CA ILE A 274 22.48 -7.09 -11.04
C ILE A 274 22.87 -8.23 -11.99
N GLU A 275 22.58 -9.47 -11.61
CA GLU A 275 22.90 -10.65 -12.43
C GLU A 275 21.90 -10.87 -13.57
N GLN A 276 20.66 -10.47 -13.36
CA GLN A 276 19.63 -10.54 -14.38
C GLN A 276 19.84 -9.56 -15.53
N GLU A 277 20.58 -8.45 -15.41
CA GLU A 277 20.77 -7.56 -16.57
C GLU A 277 21.55 -8.21 -17.77
N ASN A 278 21.86 -9.51 -17.71
CA ASN A 278 22.25 -10.41 -18.82
C ASN A 278 21.19 -11.51 -19.13
N ILE A 279 19.99 -11.23 -19.65
CA ILE A 279 18.94 -12.26 -19.88
C ILE A 279 18.98 -12.89 -21.30
N ASP A 280 19.08 -14.23 -21.36
CA ASP A 280 18.52 -15.07 -22.44
C ASP A 280 17.13 -15.59 -22.00
N LEU A 281 16.11 -15.36 -22.83
CA LEU A 281 14.68 -15.47 -22.52
C LEU A 281 14.06 -16.84 -22.83
N ASN A 282 14.84 -17.81 -23.31
CA ASN A 282 14.25 -18.93 -24.06
C ASN A 282 13.94 -20.22 -23.28
N ASN A 283 14.07 -20.27 -21.94
CA ASN A 283 13.75 -21.52 -21.24
C ASN A 283 13.23 -21.32 -19.80
N VAL A 284 11.97 -20.92 -19.69
CA VAL A 284 11.25 -20.94 -18.41
C VAL A 284 10.26 -22.10 -18.42
N ASN A 285 10.45 -23.05 -17.50
CA ASN A 285 9.54 -24.17 -17.27
C ASN A 285 8.36 -23.71 -16.39
N TYR A 286 7.24 -23.36 -17.01
CA TYR A 286 6.07 -22.78 -16.35
C TYR A 286 5.29 -23.75 -15.42
N PRO A 287 5.18 -25.06 -15.70
CA PRO A 287 4.51 -26.01 -14.80
C PRO A 287 5.15 -26.21 -13.42
N SER A 288 6.49 -26.18 -13.27
CA SER A 288 7.14 -26.39 -11.96
C SER A 288 6.96 -25.22 -10.97
N LEU A 289 6.55 -24.05 -11.47
CA LEU A 289 6.23 -22.85 -10.67
C LEU A 289 4.79 -22.84 -10.12
N ALA A 290 3.95 -23.78 -10.56
CA ALA A 290 2.56 -23.90 -10.12
C ALA A 290 2.43 -24.76 -8.85
N ASP A 291 3.40 -25.63 -8.55
CA ASP A 291 3.25 -26.71 -7.54
C ASP A 291 3.99 -26.49 -6.21
N ILE A 292 4.45 -25.29 -5.89
CA ILE A 292 4.86 -24.96 -4.51
C ILE A 292 3.61 -24.64 -3.67
N ASN A 293 2.86 -25.70 -3.35
CA ASN A 293 1.79 -25.69 -2.37
C ASN A 293 2.38 -25.56 -0.95
N VAL A 294 2.48 -24.32 -0.46
CA VAL A 294 2.54 -24.06 0.99
C VAL A 294 1.15 -23.60 1.45
N PRO A 295 0.37 -24.44 2.15
CA PRO A 295 -0.96 -24.05 2.58
C PRO A 295 -0.84 -23.14 3.81
N ALA A 296 -1.04 -21.84 3.63
CA ALA A 296 -1.51 -20.92 4.68
C ALA A 296 -1.96 -19.55 4.13
N SER A 297 -2.83 -19.51 3.12
CA SER A 297 -3.64 -18.31 2.79
C SER A 297 -4.76 -18.66 1.81
N LYS A 298 -5.69 -19.54 2.23
CA LYS A 298 -6.85 -19.85 1.39
C LYS A 298 -7.62 -18.53 1.17
N ILE A 299 -7.52 -17.97 -0.04
CA ILE A 299 -8.40 -16.89 -0.47
C ILE A 299 -9.78 -17.54 -0.58
N GLY A 300 -10.60 -17.34 0.45
CA GLY A 300 -11.95 -17.84 0.47
C GLY A 300 -12.86 -16.84 -0.21
N LYS A 301 -13.96 -17.30 -0.82
CA LYS A 301 -15.03 -16.43 -1.34
C LYS A 301 -15.52 -15.42 -0.28
N ASN A 302 -15.41 -15.79 1.00
CA ASN A 302 -15.88 -15.00 2.15
C ASN A 302 -14.76 -14.34 2.97
N PHE A 303 -13.48 -14.53 2.61
CA PHE A 303 -12.34 -14.02 3.37
C PHE A 303 -11.21 -13.60 2.43
N MET A 304 -11.18 -12.30 2.09
CA MET A 304 -10.32 -11.72 1.06
C MET A 304 -9.43 -10.59 1.60
N LEU A 305 -8.81 -10.79 2.76
CA LEU A 305 -7.88 -9.80 3.32
C LEU A 305 -6.73 -9.44 2.37
N PHE A 306 -6.34 -10.38 1.51
CA PHE A 306 -5.27 -10.22 0.52
C PHE A 306 -5.79 -10.15 -0.92
N GLY A 307 -7.06 -9.76 -1.13
CA GLY A 307 -7.68 -9.74 -2.45
C GLY A 307 -8.03 -11.14 -2.97
N GLY A 308 -8.13 -11.30 -4.30
CA GLY A 308 -8.50 -12.55 -4.94
C GLY A 308 -8.21 -12.62 -6.43
N GLY A 309 -8.24 -13.84 -6.97
CA GLY A 309 -7.91 -14.11 -8.37
C GLY A 309 -6.48 -13.68 -8.73
N LYS A 310 -6.31 -13.15 -9.93
CA LYS A 310 -5.03 -12.62 -10.44
C LYS A 310 -4.55 -11.33 -9.76
N HIS A 311 -5.45 -10.64 -9.05
CA HIS A 311 -5.14 -9.44 -8.27
C HIS A 311 -4.93 -9.73 -6.78
N ALA A 312 -4.79 -11.00 -6.41
CA ALA A 312 -4.38 -11.37 -5.07
C ALA A 312 -3.01 -10.78 -4.75
N CYS A 313 -2.83 -10.28 -3.52
CA CYS A 313 -1.59 -9.68 -3.08
C CYS A 313 -0.43 -10.67 -3.25
N PRO A 314 0.61 -10.31 -4.05
CA PRO A 314 1.74 -11.21 -4.30
C PRO A 314 2.58 -11.42 -3.04
N GLY A 315 2.66 -10.42 -2.16
CA GLY A 315 3.40 -10.48 -0.89
C GLY A 315 2.65 -11.09 0.30
N ARG A 316 1.45 -11.66 0.12
CA ARG A 316 0.62 -12.14 1.24
C ARG A 316 1.32 -13.15 2.16
N HIS A 317 2.10 -14.06 1.58
CA HIS A 317 2.81 -15.09 2.35
C HIS A 317 4.01 -14.50 3.11
N PHE A 318 4.70 -13.54 2.49
CA PHE A 318 5.75 -12.76 3.14
C PHE A 318 5.19 -12.03 4.37
N ALA A 319 4.09 -11.28 4.18
CA ALA A 319 3.45 -10.52 5.24
C ALA A 319 2.97 -11.43 6.39
N ILE A 320 2.42 -12.61 6.09
CA ILE A 320 1.99 -13.57 7.12
C ILE A 320 3.19 -14.05 7.96
N ASN A 321 4.30 -14.43 7.33
CA ASN A 321 5.48 -14.89 8.05
C ASN A 321 6.06 -13.78 8.92
N GLU A 322 6.14 -12.57 8.38
CA GLU A 322 6.60 -11.39 9.10
C GLU A 322 5.72 -11.08 10.32
N ILE A 323 4.39 -11.05 10.15
CA ILE A 323 3.44 -10.87 11.25
C ILE A 323 3.60 -11.96 12.30
N LYS A 324 3.73 -13.24 11.90
CA LYS A 324 3.91 -14.36 12.83
C LYS A 324 5.19 -14.21 13.64
N PHE A 325 6.31 -13.91 12.99
CA PHE A 325 7.61 -13.74 13.67
C PHE A 325 7.60 -12.53 14.59
N PHE A 326 7.03 -11.40 14.14
CA PHE A 326 6.88 -10.22 14.97
C PHE A 326 6.02 -10.51 16.21
N MET A 327 4.82 -11.08 16.02
CA MET A 327 3.92 -11.43 17.12
C MET A 327 4.54 -12.44 18.08
N HIS A 328 5.25 -13.45 17.57
CA HIS A 328 5.98 -14.42 18.40
C HIS A 328 7.02 -13.74 19.29
N ASN A 329 7.87 -12.87 18.70
CA ASN A 329 8.88 -12.14 19.47
C ASN A 329 8.24 -11.21 20.50
N ILE A 330 7.14 -10.54 20.16
CA ILE A 330 6.46 -9.61 21.06
C ILE A 330 5.77 -10.33 22.23
N ILE A 331 4.97 -11.37 21.95
CA ILE A 331 4.20 -12.09 22.97
C ILE A 331 5.11 -12.77 23.99
N LEU A 332 6.26 -13.30 23.56
CA LEU A 332 7.17 -13.99 24.46
C LEU A 332 7.93 -13.06 25.40
N LYS A 333 8.18 -11.83 24.98
CA LYS A 333 9.13 -10.93 25.66
C LYS A 333 8.50 -9.75 26.34
N TYR A 334 7.27 -9.39 25.98
CA TYR A 334 6.66 -8.17 26.48
C TYR A 334 5.23 -8.38 26.98
N ASN A 335 4.88 -7.61 28.00
CA ASN A 335 3.51 -7.32 28.40
C ASN A 335 3.13 -5.99 27.74
N ILE A 336 2.01 -5.97 27.03
CA ILE A 336 1.54 -4.78 26.32
C ILE A 336 0.14 -4.45 26.83
N CYS A 337 -0.06 -3.24 27.31
CA CYS A 337 -1.36 -2.71 27.69
C CYS A 337 -1.56 -1.30 27.14
N THR A 338 -2.81 -0.87 27.07
CA THR A 338 -3.15 0.54 26.87
C THR A 338 -3.26 1.22 28.24
N GLU A 339 -3.13 2.53 28.27
CA GLU A 339 -3.30 3.30 29.52
C GLU A 339 -4.66 3.04 30.19
N SER A 340 -5.71 2.85 29.37
CA SER A 340 -7.07 2.56 29.85
C SER A 340 -7.34 1.09 30.21
N GLY A 341 -6.40 0.18 29.91
CA GLY A 341 -6.61 -1.27 29.98
C GLY A 341 -7.64 -1.83 28.99
N LYS A 342 -8.20 -1.00 28.10
CA LYS A 342 -9.21 -1.38 27.09
C LYS A 342 -8.60 -1.40 25.69
N ILE A 343 -9.18 -2.22 24.81
CA ILE A 343 -8.82 -2.19 23.39
C ILE A 343 -9.33 -0.89 22.80
N GLU A 344 -8.41 -0.07 22.27
CA GLU A 344 -8.77 1.16 21.60
C GLU A 344 -9.35 0.91 20.21
N GLY A 345 -10.35 1.70 19.83
CA GLY A 345 -10.98 1.61 18.52
C GLY A 345 -10.04 2.04 17.39
N ARG A 346 -10.13 1.37 16.25
CA ARG A 346 -9.48 1.80 15.00
C ARG A 346 -10.05 3.14 14.53
N LYS A 347 -9.22 3.96 13.88
CA LYS A 347 -9.68 5.16 13.17
C LYS A 347 -10.07 4.79 11.75
N MET A 348 -11.23 5.24 11.29
CA MET A 348 -11.66 5.05 9.90
C MET A 348 -11.52 6.36 9.14
N TYR A 349 -10.91 6.29 7.96
CA TYR A 349 -10.95 7.39 6.98
C TYR A 349 -11.31 6.80 5.62
N GLY A 350 -12.50 7.12 5.14
CA GLY A 350 -13.12 6.37 4.07
C GLY A 350 -13.30 4.89 4.46
N PRO A 351 -13.14 3.97 3.51
CA PRO A 351 -13.17 2.52 3.79
C PRO A 351 -11.86 2.00 4.41
N THR A 352 -10.88 2.88 4.70
CA THR A 352 -9.57 2.48 5.19
C THR A 352 -9.51 2.56 6.71
N ALA A 353 -9.06 1.47 7.33
CA ALA A 353 -8.78 1.41 8.76
C ALA A 353 -7.34 1.83 9.05
N TYR A 354 -7.18 2.66 10.07
CA TYR A 354 -5.91 3.11 10.63
C TYR A 354 -5.86 2.70 12.10
N PRO A 355 -4.65 2.41 12.64
CA PRO A 355 -4.51 2.11 14.06
C PRO A 355 -4.95 3.29 14.92
N SER A 356 -5.29 3.00 16.17
CA SER A 356 -5.45 4.03 17.19
C SER A 356 -4.14 4.82 17.36
N SER A 357 -4.27 6.05 17.82
CA SER A 357 -3.12 6.87 18.25
C SER A 357 -3.05 7.01 19.76
N GLY A 358 -3.67 6.11 20.50
CA GLY A 358 -3.60 6.14 21.95
C GLY A 358 -2.33 5.49 22.47
N VAL A 359 -2.16 5.64 23.77
CA VAL A 359 -0.93 5.36 24.48
C VAL A 359 -0.81 3.86 24.72
N VAL A 360 0.34 3.30 24.34
CA VAL A 360 0.70 1.90 24.57
C VAL A 360 1.84 1.84 25.58
N ILE A 361 1.65 1.02 26.62
CA ILE A 361 2.64 0.75 27.65
C ILE A 361 3.21 -0.64 27.38
N ILE A 362 4.53 -0.74 27.29
CA ILE A 362 5.26 -1.98 27.04
C ILE A 362 6.22 -2.24 28.20
N GLU A 363 6.06 -3.38 28.86
CA GLU A 363 6.94 -3.84 29.93
C GLU A 363 7.61 -5.16 29.47
N LYS A 364 8.88 -5.37 29.83
CA LYS A 364 9.52 -6.67 29.58
C LYS A 364 8.93 -7.72 30.50
N ARG A 365 8.68 -8.91 29.96
CA ARG A 365 8.37 -10.09 30.76
C ARG A 365 9.62 -10.48 31.53
N ARG A 366 9.48 -10.63 32.85
CA ARG A 366 10.52 -11.24 33.68
C ARG A 366 10.68 -12.69 33.26
N ALA A 367 11.92 -13.15 33.09
CA ALA A 367 12.18 -14.56 32.92
C ALA A 367 11.76 -15.26 34.23
N ASN A 368 10.81 -16.19 34.13
CA ASN A 368 10.50 -17.11 35.22
C ASN A 368 11.61 -18.15 35.37
#